data_AF-A0A3P7M8K0-F1
#
_entry.id   AF-A0A3P7M8K0-F1
#
_cell.length_a   1.000
_cell.length_b   1.000
_cell.length_c   1.000
_cell.angle_alpha   90.00
_cell.angle_beta   90.00
_cell.angle_gamma   90.00
#
_symmetry.space_group_name_H-M   'P 1'
#
loop_
_entity.id
_entity.type
_entity.pdbx_description
1 polymer ?
#
loop_
_entity_poly.entity_id
_entity_poly.type
_entity_poly.pdbx_seq_one_letter_code
_entity_poly.pdbx_strand_id
1 'polypeptide(L)'
;MSESIPEARLVTIRQWPDNPGYGFVLDKGTGKGFVKVKKVNPDTPAAAAGVLENDLVIEINNTSAENVKYEDIVSKIKANPNAVNLMLLQPAEKDCLQARGYKINSKSCPLYTVVGRSAPDEQTKVNAIIAL
;
A
#
# COMPACT_ATOMS: atom_id res chain seq x y z
N MET A 1 0.16 28.70 8.70
CA MET A 1 -0.63 27.58 8.16
C MET A 1 0.13 26.32 8.54
N SER A 2 -0.39 25.49 9.43
CA SER A 2 0.24 24.21 9.76
C SER A 2 0.02 23.27 8.57
N GLU A 3 1.03 23.10 7.72
CA GLU A 3 0.98 22.05 6.71
C GLU A 3 0.85 20.70 7.43
N SER A 4 -0.25 20.00 7.20
CA SER A 4 -0.50 18.67 7.77
C SER A 4 0.60 17.70 7.32
N ILE A 5 1.00 16.81 8.23
CA ILE A 5 1.94 15.74 7.93
C ILE A 5 1.16 14.68 7.15
N PRO A 6 1.60 14.30 5.93
CA PRO A 6 0.89 13.27 5.18
C PRO A 6 1.09 11.91 5.85
N GLU A 7 0.06 11.07 5.79
CA GLU A 7 0.01 9.78 6.47
C GLU A 7 0.05 8.65 5.45
N ALA A 8 0.84 7.61 5.73
CA ALA A 8 0.93 6.43 4.88
C ALA A 8 -0.35 5.57 4.98
N ARG A 9 -0.75 4.99 3.86
CA ARG A 9 -1.86 4.03 3.80
C ARG A 9 -1.36 2.63 4.13
N LEU A 10 -1.79 2.08 5.25
CA LEU A 10 -1.64 0.65 5.52
C LEU A 10 -2.89 -0.09 5.06
N VAL A 11 -2.77 -0.92 4.04
CA VAL A 11 -3.89 -1.64 3.45
C VAL A 11 -3.69 -3.15 3.59
N THR A 12 -4.77 -3.86 3.93
CA THR A 12 -4.81 -5.33 3.91
C THR A 12 -5.67 -5.77 2.76
N ILE A 13 -5.07 -6.42 1.77
CA ILE A 13 -5.79 -6.96 0.62
C ILE A 13 -6.00 -8.45 0.86
N ARG A 14 -7.26 -8.89 0.93
CA ARG A 14 -7.63 -10.30 1.02
C ARG A 14 -8.03 -10.81 -0.37
N GLN A 15 -7.62 -12.02 -0.75
CA GLN A 15 -8.12 -12.59 -2.00
C GLN A 15 -9.63 -12.85 -1.90
N TRP A 16 -10.34 -12.61 -3.00
CA TRP A 16 -11.75 -12.98 -3.11
C TRP A 16 -11.86 -14.39 -3.72
N PRO A 17 -12.81 -15.22 -3.28
CA PRO A 17 -12.96 -16.59 -3.76
C PRO A 17 -13.22 -16.68 -5.28
N ASP A 18 -13.89 -15.68 -5.85
CA ASP A 18 -14.26 -15.66 -7.27
C ASP A 18 -13.21 -15.05 -8.21
N ASN A 19 -12.11 -14.47 -7.68
CA ASN A 19 -11.13 -13.77 -8.49
C ASN A 19 -9.69 -14.19 -8.11
N PRO A 20 -9.01 -15.02 -8.92
CA PRO A 20 -7.64 -15.43 -8.66
C PRO A 20 -6.67 -14.26 -8.89
N GLY A 21 -6.49 -13.43 -7.85
CA GLY A 21 -5.56 -12.31 -7.84
C GLY A 21 -6.05 -11.13 -7.00
N TYR A 22 -5.12 -10.21 -6.74
CA TYR A 22 -5.44 -9.00 -5.97
C TYR A 22 -6.02 -7.86 -6.82
N GLY A 23 -5.79 -7.85 -8.14
CA GLY A 23 -6.39 -6.89 -9.07
C GLY A 23 -5.64 -5.56 -9.26
N PHE A 24 -4.34 -5.53 -8.98
CA PHE A 24 -3.46 -4.40 -9.28
C PHE A 24 -2.22 -4.85 -10.07
N VAL A 25 -1.61 -3.90 -10.77
CA VAL A 25 -0.40 -4.11 -11.57
C VAL A 25 0.71 -3.24 -10.98
N LEU A 26 1.85 -3.86 -10.67
CA LEU A 26 3.05 -3.16 -10.26
C LEU A 26 3.88 -2.74 -11.47
N ASP A 27 4.48 -1.56 -11.39
CA ASP A 27 5.48 -1.09 -12.33
C ASP A 27 6.80 -1.80 -12.05
N LYS A 28 7.40 -2.40 -13.07
CA LYS A 28 8.71 -3.05 -12.93
C LYS A 28 9.82 -2.03 -12.61
N GLY A 29 9.60 -0.75 -12.92
CA GLY A 29 10.51 0.35 -12.61
C GLY A 29 11.94 0.10 -13.08
N THR A 30 12.88 0.85 -12.52
CA THR A 30 14.33 0.73 -12.82
C THR A 30 15.10 -0.09 -11.78
N GLY A 31 14.41 -0.64 -10.77
CA GLY A 31 15.01 -1.39 -9.66
C GLY A 31 15.72 -0.51 -8.60
N LYS A 32 15.61 0.82 -8.70
CA LYS A 32 16.11 1.77 -7.68
C LYS A 32 14.93 2.40 -6.93
N GLY A 33 14.98 2.39 -5.61
CA GLY A 33 13.95 2.96 -4.74
C GLY A 33 12.75 2.03 -4.53
N PHE A 34 11.55 2.62 -4.53
CA PHE A 34 10.29 1.90 -4.26
C PHE A 34 9.57 1.55 -5.57
N VAL A 35 8.95 0.36 -5.59
CA VAL A 35 8.09 -0.06 -6.70
C VAL A 35 6.76 0.68 -6.64
N LYS A 36 6.23 1.05 -7.81
CA LYS A 36 5.00 1.82 -7.94
C LYS A 36 3.85 0.93 -8.39
N VAL A 37 2.62 1.23 -7.97
CA VAL A 37 1.39 0.68 -8.54
C VAL A 37 1.11 1.39 -9.85
N LYS A 38 1.21 0.64 -10.95
CA LYS A 38 0.97 1.14 -12.31
C LYS A 38 -0.51 1.32 -12.61
N LYS A 39 -1.33 0.35 -12.18
CA LYS A 39 -2.76 0.31 -12.45
C LYS A 39 -3.49 -0.45 -11.36
N VAL A 40 -4.70 -0.02 -11.04
CA VAL A 40 -5.64 -0.75 -10.18
C VAL A 40 -6.91 -0.99 -10.98
N ASN A 41 -7.38 -2.24 -11.02
CA ASN A 41 -8.62 -2.57 -11.71
C ASN A 41 -9.81 -2.30 -10.78
N PRO A 42 -10.89 -1.67 -11.26
CA PRO A 42 -12.13 -1.52 -10.48
C PRO A 42 -12.72 -2.90 -10.15
N ASP A 43 -13.55 -2.96 -9.11
CA ASP A 43 -14.23 -4.18 -8.65
C ASP A 43 -13.26 -5.34 -8.33
N THR A 44 -12.08 -4.98 -7.83
CA THR A 44 -11.08 -5.94 -7.35
C THR A 44 -10.76 -5.75 -5.88
N PRO A 45 -10.20 -6.76 -5.21
CA PRO A 45 -9.81 -6.64 -3.81
C PRO A 45 -8.88 -5.45 -3.52
N ALA A 46 -7.95 -5.14 -4.44
CA ALA A 46 -7.03 -4.02 -4.27
C ALA A 46 -7.73 -2.66 -4.34
N ALA A 47 -8.66 -2.47 -5.29
CA ALA A 47 -9.48 -1.26 -5.33
C ALA A 47 -10.32 -1.13 -4.05
N ALA A 48 -10.93 -2.24 -3.61
CA ALA A 48 -11.72 -2.28 -2.39
C ALA A 48 -10.89 -1.99 -1.12
N ALA A 49 -9.62 -2.36 -1.11
CA ALA A 49 -8.65 -2.09 -0.06
C ALA A 49 -8.08 -0.66 -0.07
N GLY A 50 -8.45 0.16 -1.06
CA GLY A 50 -7.99 1.55 -1.15
C GLY A 50 -6.58 1.70 -1.74
N VAL A 51 -6.11 0.71 -2.52
CA VAL A 51 -4.90 0.87 -3.33
C VAL A 51 -5.19 1.86 -4.45
N LEU A 52 -4.33 2.87 -4.62
CA LEU A 52 -4.46 3.86 -5.67
C LEU A 52 -3.39 3.68 -6.75
N GLU A 53 -3.70 4.17 -7.95
CA GLU A 53 -2.70 4.29 -9.01
C GLU A 53 -1.61 5.28 -8.59
N ASN A 54 -0.37 4.97 -8.98
CA ASN A 54 0.85 5.69 -8.60
C ASN A 54 1.31 5.53 -7.15
N ASP A 55 0.67 4.68 -6.34
CA ASP A 55 1.14 4.38 -5.00
C ASP A 55 2.51 3.73 -4.99
N LEU A 56 3.39 4.17 -4.12
CA LEU A 56 4.69 3.58 -3.86
C LEU A 56 4.54 2.52 -2.77
N VAL A 57 4.96 1.30 -3.07
CA VAL A 57 4.99 0.20 -2.11
C VAL A 57 6.21 0.37 -1.21
N ILE A 58 5.96 0.76 0.03
CA ILE A 58 7.01 1.01 1.03
C ILE A 58 7.35 -0.27 1.79
N GLU A 59 6.33 -0.99 2.26
CA GLU A 59 6.48 -2.26 2.98
C GLU A 59 5.48 -3.30 2.48
N ILE A 60 5.91 -4.57 2.52
CA ILE A 60 5.10 -5.75 2.21
C ILE A 60 5.20 -6.67 3.42
N ASN A 61 4.07 -6.98 4.05
CA ASN A 61 3.99 -7.81 5.25
C ASN A 61 4.99 -7.36 6.35
N ASN A 62 5.05 -6.06 6.63
CA ASN A 62 5.97 -5.43 7.60
C ASN A 62 7.47 -5.53 7.24
N THR A 63 7.79 -5.83 5.98
CA THR A 63 9.16 -5.85 5.49
C THR A 63 9.35 -4.75 4.45
N SER A 64 10.41 -3.94 4.59
CA SER A 64 10.74 -2.89 3.61
C SER A 64 10.86 -3.46 2.20
N ALA A 65 10.27 -2.73 1.25
CA ALA A 65 10.34 -2.96 -0.19
C ALA A 65 11.32 -2.00 -0.88
N GLU A 66 12.08 -1.21 -0.13
CA GLU A 66 13.08 -0.30 -0.68
C GLU A 66 14.23 -1.06 -1.35
N ASN A 67 14.54 -0.71 -2.60
CA ASN A 67 15.59 -1.33 -3.42
C ASN A 67 15.44 -2.86 -3.58
N VAL A 68 14.24 -3.40 -3.35
CA VAL A 68 13.94 -4.81 -3.57
C VAL A 68 13.61 -5.02 -5.05
N LYS A 69 14.13 -6.10 -5.63
CA LYS A 69 13.84 -6.45 -7.02
C LYS A 69 12.35 -6.75 -7.20
N TYR A 70 11.83 -6.44 -8.38
CA TYR A 70 10.43 -6.71 -8.75
C TYR A 70 10.04 -8.17 -8.48
N GLU A 71 10.91 -9.13 -8.82
CA GLU A 71 10.66 -10.56 -8.64
C GLU A 71 10.52 -10.94 -7.15
N ASP A 72 11.34 -10.36 -6.29
CA ASP A 72 11.28 -10.58 -4.84
C ASP A 72 10.03 -9.96 -4.23
N ILE A 73 9.62 -8.77 -4.70
CA ILE A 73 8.36 -8.14 -4.31
C ILE A 73 7.17 -9.01 -4.67
N VAL A 74 7.11 -9.50 -5.91
CA VAL A 74 6.05 -10.39 -6.37
C VAL A 74 6.05 -11.68 -5.55
N SER A 75 7.22 -12.22 -5.23
CA SER A 75 7.37 -13.41 -4.40
C SER A 75 6.86 -13.18 -2.98
N LYS A 76 7.18 -12.04 -2.35
CA LYS A 76 6.67 -11.67 -1.02
C LYS A 76 5.16 -11.47 -0.98
N ILE A 77 4.59 -10.88 -2.03
CA ILE A 77 3.13 -10.70 -2.16
C ILE A 77 2.44 -12.06 -2.35
N LYS A 78 3.04 -12.96 -3.13
CA LYS A 78 2.52 -14.31 -3.37
C LYS A 78 2.83 -15.31 -2.25
N ALA A 79 3.73 -14.96 -1.32
CA ALA A 79 4.11 -15.84 -0.22
C ALA A 79 2.92 -16.18 0.69
N ASN A 80 1.94 -15.27 0.80
CA ASN A 80 0.69 -15.53 1.48
C ASN A 80 -0.46 -15.46 0.46
N PRO A 81 -1.12 -16.58 0.13
CA PRO A 81 -2.23 -16.59 -0.82
C PRO A 81 -3.50 -15.96 -0.24
N ASN A 82 -3.67 -15.90 1.07
CA ASN A 82 -4.95 -15.48 1.67
C ASN A 82 -5.05 -13.95 1.79
N ALA A 83 -3.96 -13.30 2.18
CA ALA A 83 -3.91 -11.86 2.36
C ALA A 83 -2.49 -11.30 2.23
N VAL A 84 -2.40 -10.03 1.82
CA VAL A 84 -1.17 -9.26 1.83
C VAL A 84 -1.37 -7.91 2.51
N ASN A 85 -0.46 -7.54 3.40
CA ASN A 85 -0.42 -6.21 3.99
C ASN A 85 0.57 -5.34 3.23
N LEU A 86 0.13 -4.19 2.74
CA LEU A 86 0.97 -3.24 2.01
C LEU A 86 0.93 -1.89 2.71
N MET A 87 2.10 -1.29 2.90
CA MET A 87 2.22 0.12 3.28
C MET A 87 2.48 0.93 2.01
N LEU A 88 1.61 1.88 1.72
CA LEU A 88 1.56 2.65 0.49
C LEU A 88 1.68 4.15 0.79
N LEU A 89 2.39 4.88 -0.07
CA LEU A 89 2.47 6.34 -0.06
C LEU A 89 2.42 6.85 -1.49
N GLN A 90 1.77 7.99 -1.71
CA GLN A 90 1.93 8.71 -2.97
C GLN A 90 3.32 9.36 -3.04
N PRO A 91 3.87 9.57 -4.25
CA PRO A 91 5.17 10.22 -4.43
C PRO A 91 5.28 11.56 -3.70
N ALA A 92 4.25 12.39 -3.78
CA ALA A 92 4.22 13.69 -3.08
C ALA A 92 4.26 13.54 -1.55
N GLU A 93 3.53 12.55 -1.00
CA GLU A 93 3.49 12.28 0.45
C GLU A 93 4.87 11.81 0.95
N LYS A 94 5.50 10.90 0.19
CA LYS A 94 6.86 10.44 0.46
C LYS A 94 7.85 11.60 0.43
N ASP A 95 7.80 12.45 -0.58
CA ASP A 95 8.72 13.57 -0.74
C ASP A 95 8.55 14.60 0.41
N CYS A 96 7.31 14.87 0.82
CA CYS A 96 7.03 15.70 1.99
C CYS A 96 7.58 15.10 3.30
N LEU A 97 7.40 13.79 3.53
CA LEU A 97 7.94 13.11 4.71
C LEU A 97 9.46 13.13 4.73
N GLN A 98 10.08 12.82 3.59
CA GLN A 98 11.52 12.79 3.45
C GLN A 98 12.14 14.19 3.61
N ALA A 99 11.52 15.23 3.05
CA ALA A 99 11.94 16.62 3.23
C ALA A 99 11.86 17.09 4.68
N ARG A 100 10.91 16.54 5.46
CA ARG A 100 10.77 16.78 6.90
C ARG A 100 11.69 15.89 7.76
N GLY A 101 12.52 15.04 7.15
CA GLY A 101 13.48 14.18 7.86
C GLY A 101 12.91 12.86 8.39
N TYR A 102 11.68 12.50 7.99
CA TYR A 102 11.11 11.19 8.35
C TYR A 102 11.74 10.07 7.53
N LYS A 103 11.98 8.92 8.17
CA LYS A 103 12.37 7.70 7.47
C LYS A 103 11.13 7.01 6.94
N ILE A 104 11.15 6.61 5.67
CA ILE A 104 9.98 6.00 5.01
C ILE A 104 9.84 4.53 5.43
N ASN A 105 9.24 4.30 6.61
CA ASN A 105 8.96 2.99 7.19
C ASN A 105 7.77 3.05 8.16
N SER A 106 7.21 1.90 8.53
CA SER A 106 6.04 1.77 9.41
C SER A 106 6.25 2.28 10.84
N LYS A 107 7.50 2.47 11.29
CA LYS A 107 7.83 2.91 12.65
C LYS A 107 7.97 4.43 12.78
N SER A 108 8.36 5.10 11.70
CA SER A 108 8.69 6.51 11.70
C SER A 108 7.63 7.34 10.99
N CYS A 109 6.95 6.80 9.97
CA CYS A 109 5.91 7.53 9.28
C CYS A 109 4.57 7.39 10.02
N PRO A 110 3.82 8.50 10.19
CA PRO A 110 2.43 8.38 10.57
C PRO A 110 1.70 7.59 9.50
N LEU A 111 0.84 6.67 9.90
CA LEU A 111 0.10 5.78 9.01
C LEU A 111 -1.32 5.58 9.54
N TYR A 112 -2.25 5.37 8.62
CA TYR A 112 -3.61 4.97 8.94
C TYR A 112 -3.96 3.68 8.22
N THR A 113 -4.78 2.86 8.87
CA THR A 113 -5.22 1.60 8.30
C THR A 113 -6.47 1.82 7.46
N VAL A 114 -6.41 1.46 6.19
CA VAL A 114 -7.61 1.38 5.34
C VAL A 114 -8.23 0.01 5.54
N VAL A 115 -9.44 -0.02 6.09
CA VAL A 115 -10.23 -1.26 6.18
C VAL A 115 -10.92 -1.46 4.84
N GLY A 116 -10.25 -2.24 3.99
CA GLY A 116 -10.80 -2.70 2.73
C GLY A 116 -12.02 -3.59 2.91
N ARG A 117 -12.88 -3.64 1.89
CA ARG A 117 -14.03 -4.54 1.86
C ARG A 117 -13.54 -5.99 1.86
N SER A 118 -14.05 -6.82 2.76
CA SER A 118 -13.70 -8.25 2.81
C SER A 118 -14.40 -9.06 1.71
N ALA A 119 -15.50 -8.53 1.18
CA ALA A 119 -16.36 -9.13 0.17
C ALA A 119 -16.87 -8.05 -0.81
N PRO A 120 -17.32 -8.41 -2.04
CA PRO A 120 -17.79 -7.45 -3.03
C PRO A 120 -18.95 -6.54 -2.55
N ASP A 121 -19.76 -7.03 -1.61
CA ASP A 121 -20.97 -6.40 -1.06
C ASP A 121 -20.75 -5.49 0.16
N GLU A 122 -19.56 -5.48 0.76
CA GLU A 122 -19.29 -4.68 1.97
C GLU A 122 -18.85 -3.25 1.60
N GLN A 123 -19.11 -2.22 2.42
CA GLN A 123 -18.72 -0.83 2.14
C GLN A 123 -17.40 -0.47 2.86
N THR A 124 -16.43 0.12 2.15
CA THR A 124 -15.15 0.58 2.71
C THR A 124 -15.39 1.61 3.82
N LYS A 125 -14.95 1.32 5.05
CA LYS A 125 -14.98 2.27 6.18
C LYS A 125 -13.56 2.72 6.49
N VAL A 126 -13.31 4.03 6.45
CA VAL A 126 -12.04 4.61 6.86
C VAL A 126 -12.13 4.87 8.36
N ASN A 127 -11.47 4.04 9.18
CA ASN A 127 -11.40 4.27 10.62
C ASN A 127 -10.14 5.08 10.92
N ALA A 128 -10.31 6.35 11.28
CA ALA A 128 -9.23 7.16 11.84
C ALA A 128 -8.85 6.59 13.21
N ILE A 129 -7.59 6.19 13.38
CA ILE A 129 -7.04 5.96 14.72
C ILE A 129 -6.54 7.32 15.19
N ILE A 130 -7.29 7.92 16.13
CA ILE A 130 -6.86 9.10 16.87
C ILE A 130 -5.61 8.70 17.67
N ALA A 131 -4.46 9.28 17.33
CA ALA A 131 -3.32 9.30 18.24
C ALA A 131 -3.59 10.39 19.30
N LEU A 132 -3.75 9.98 20.56
CA LEU A 132 -3.70 10.86 21.73
C LEU A 132 -2.25 11.22 22.06
#